data_AF-A0A7V9R2V9-F1
#
_entry.id   AF-A0A7V9R2V9-F1
#
_cell.length_a   1.000
_cell.length_b   1.000
_cell.length_c   1.000
_cell.angle_alpha   90.00
_cell.angle_beta   90.00
_cell.angle_gamma   90.00
#
_symmetry.space_group_name_H-M   'P 1'
#
loop_
_entity.id
_entity.type
_entity.pdbx_description
1 polymer ?
#
loop_
_entity_poly.entity_id
_entity_poly.type
_entity_poly.pdbx_seq_one_letter_code
_entity_poly.pdbx_strand_id
1 'polypeptide(L)' 'PEVVETFWLREHGAATLLTYDGHLGTDLWGLGAAWGDVVAARWVGVVAESFAAIKTEAERRAGLADGSR' A
#
# COMPACT_ATOMS: atom_id res chain seq x y z
N PRO A 1 -9.01 -11.63 -13.95
CA PRO A 1 -7.88 -10.97 -13.26
C PRO A 1 -7.99 -11.21 -11.75
N GLU A 2 -6.86 -11.50 -11.12
CA GLU A 2 -6.72 -11.76 -9.69
C GLU A 2 -5.83 -10.68 -9.09
N VAL A 3 -6.15 -10.22 -7.88
CA VAL A 3 -5.28 -9.32 -7.12
C VAL A 3 -5.04 -9.92 -5.74
N VAL A 4 -3.77 -10.04 -5.36
CA VAL A 4 -3.36 -10.44 -4.01
C VAL A 4 -2.50 -9.32 -3.44
N GLU A 5 -2.86 -8.83 -2.26
CA GLU A 5 -2.16 -7.74 -1.59
C GLU A 5 -1.71 -8.18 -0.21
N THR A 6 -0.47 -7.83 0.15
CA THR A 6 0.10 -8.10 1.45
C THR A 6 0.62 -6.81 2.08
N PHE A 7 0.27 -6.60 3.34
CA PHE A 7 0.64 -5.42 4.13
C PHE A 7 1.45 -5.88 5.33
N TRP A 8 2.71 -5.50 5.39
CA TRP A 8 3.59 -5.80 6.51
C TRP A 8 3.78 -4.56 7.37
N LEU A 9 3.43 -4.68 8.65
CA LEU A 9 3.65 -3.65 9.66
C LEU A 9 4.79 -4.15 10.56
N ARG A 10 5.87 -3.38 10.64
CA ARG A 10 7.04 -3.70 11.48
C ARG A 10 7.40 -2.52 12.36
N GLU A 11 7.87 -2.81 13.55
CA GLU A 11 8.44 -1.80 14.43
C GLU A 11 9.68 -1.17 13.76
N HIS A 12 9.78 0.15 13.85
CA HIS A 12 10.93 0.90 13.38
C HIS A 12 11.21 2.05 14.36
N GLY A 13 11.90 1.71 15.45
CA GLY A 13 12.12 2.65 16.56
C GLY A 13 10.79 3.06 17.20
N ALA A 14 10.52 4.37 17.26
CA ALA A 14 9.24 4.90 17.74
C ALA A 14 8.14 4.97 16.65
N ALA A 15 8.43 4.50 15.44
CA ALA A 15 7.52 4.53 14.30
C ALA A 15 7.17 3.11 13.83
N THR A 16 6.23 3.05 12.89
CA THR A 16 5.85 1.80 12.20
C THR A 16 6.27 1.89 10.75
N LEU A 17 7.04 0.91 10.29
CA LEU A 17 7.32 0.73 8.87
C LEU A 17 6.21 -0.12 8.24
N LEU A 18 5.49 0.47 7.30
CA LEU A 18 4.56 -0.22 6.43
C LEU A 18 5.27 -0.60 5.12
N THR A 19 5.25 -1.88 4.76
CA THR A 19 5.62 -2.36 3.42
C THR A 19 4.39 -2.94 2.74
N TYR A 20 4.14 -2.51 1.50
CA TYR A 20 3.07 -3.02 0.66
C TYR A 20 3.67 -3.82 -0.50
N ASP A 21 3.12 -5.01 -0.71
CA ASP A 21 3.41 -5.86 -1.84
C ASP A 21 2.09 -6.26 -2.50
N GLY A 22 2.03 -6.17 -3.83
CA GLY A 22 0.83 -6.46 -4.59
C GLY A 22 1.16 -7.29 -5.82
N HIS A 23 0.40 -8.35 -6.02
CA HIS A 23 0.47 -9.20 -7.20
C HIS A 23 -0.82 -9.06 -8.02
N LEU A 24 -0.66 -8.75 -9.32
CA LEU A 24 -1.76 -8.70 -10.28
C LEU A 24 -1.61 -9.85 -11.28
N GLY A 25 -2.49 -10.83 -11.18
CA GLY A 25 -2.62 -11.92 -12.15
C GLY A 25 -3.52 -11.54 -13.32
N THR A 26 -3.04 -11.75 -14.54
CA THR A 26 -3.80 -11.48 -15.78
C THR A 26 -3.85 -12.70 -16.69
N ASP A 27 -5.02 -12.95 -17.28
CA ASP A 27 -5.24 -13.99 -18.29
C ASP A 27 -4.90 -13.46 -19.71
N LEU A 28 -4.80 -14.34 -20.72
CA LEU A 28 -4.54 -14.04 -22.15
C LEU A 28 -3.06 -13.87 -22.58
N TRP A 29 -2.14 -14.63 -21.98
CA TRP A 29 -0.71 -14.67 -22.37
C TRP A 29 -0.07 -13.26 -22.41
N GLY A 30 0.76 -12.97 -23.41
CA GLY A 30 1.54 -11.72 -23.48
C GLY A 30 0.70 -10.45 -23.59
N LEU A 31 -0.51 -10.51 -24.18
CA LEU A 31 -1.42 -9.36 -24.23
C LEU A 31 -2.01 -9.07 -22.85
N GLY A 32 -2.34 -10.13 -22.10
CA GLY A 32 -2.74 -10.05 -20.71
C GLY A 32 -1.68 -9.40 -19.84
N ALA A 33 -0.44 -9.88 -19.94
CA ALA A 33 0.69 -9.37 -19.17
C ALA A 33 0.97 -7.88 -19.45
N ALA A 34 1.00 -7.48 -20.72
CA ALA A 34 1.25 -6.08 -21.09
C ALA A 34 0.15 -5.13 -20.59
N TRP A 35 -1.11 -5.57 -20.62
CA TRP A 35 -2.21 -4.81 -20.01
C TRP A 35 -2.08 -4.78 -18.49
N GLY A 36 -1.71 -5.90 -17.88
CA GLY A 36 -1.44 -6.04 -16.45
C GLY A 36 -0.41 -5.04 -15.96
N ASP A 37 0.70 -4.87 -16.67
CA ASP A 37 1.76 -3.92 -16.30
C ASP A 37 1.25 -2.47 -16.25
N VAL A 38 0.41 -2.07 -17.21
CA VAL A 38 -0.18 -0.73 -17.27
C VAL A 38 -1.11 -0.49 -16.08
N VAL A 39 -1.98 -1.48 -15.80
CA VAL A 39 -2.92 -1.39 -14.68
C VAL A 39 -2.18 -1.41 -13.35
N ALA A 40 -1.18 -2.26 -13.20
CA ALA A 40 -0.35 -2.36 -12.00
C ALA A 40 0.32 -1.01 -11.69
N ALA A 41 0.91 -0.36 -12.69
CA ALA A 41 1.54 0.96 -12.51
C ALA A 41 0.54 2.01 -12.00
N ARG A 42 -0.67 2.05 -12.57
CA ARG A 42 -1.71 3.00 -12.12
C ARG A 42 -2.23 2.64 -10.72
N TRP A 43 -2.43 1.37 -10.45
CA TRP A 43 -2.89 0.85 -9.17
C TRP A 43 -1.92 1.19 -8.04
N VAL A 44 -0.62 0.90 -8.23
CA VAL A 44 0.43 1.20 -7.24
C VAL A 44 0.46 2.70 -6.92
N GLY A 45 0.27 3.57 -7.91
CA GLY A 45 0.18 5.02 -7.67
C GLY A 45 -0.98 5.40 -6.75
N VAL A 46 -2.18 4.86 -7.00
CA VAL A 46 -3.37 5.13 -6.17
C VAL A 46 -3.21 4.55 -4.75
N VAL A 47 -2.64 3.36 -4.63
CA VAL A 47 -2.36 2.74 -3.33
C VAL A 47 -1.34 3.59 -2.54
N ALA A 48 -0.31 4.10 -3.20
CA ALA A 48 0.67 4.98 -2.56
C ALA A 48 0.03 6.29 -2.05
N GLU A 49 -0.85 6.92 -2.82
CA GLU A 49 -1.60 8.11 -2.38
C GLU A 49 -2.49 7.80 -1.17
N SER A 50 -3.16 6.64 -1.19
CA SER A 50 -3.99 6.18 -0.07
C SER A 50 -3.17 5.97 1.20
N PHE A 51 -1.98 5.37 1.11
CA PHE A 51 -1.09 5.21 2.26
C PHE A 51 -0.54 6.53 2.78
N ALA A 52 -0.27 7.52 1.93
CA ALA A 52 0.15 8.83 2.39
C ALA A 52 -0.93 9.50 3.27
N ALA A 53 -2.20 9.37 2.87
CA ALA A 53 -3.33 9.86 3.66
C ALA A 53 -3.48 9.09 4.98
N ILE A 54 -3.41 7.75 4.93
CA ILE A 54 -3.50 6.89 6.12
C ILE A 54 -2.37 7.21 7.10
N LYS A 55 -1.13 7.34 6.61
CA LYS A 55 0.03 7.68 7.44
C LYS A 55 -0.19 9.00 8.16
N THR A 56 -0.59 10.05 7.42
CA THR A 56 -0.85 11.38 7.98
C THR A 56 -1.87 11.31 9.11
N GLU A 57 -2.98 10.60 8.88
CA GLU A 57 -4.04 10.49 9.89
C GLU A 57 -3.63 9.61 11.09
N ALA A 58 -2.87 8.54 10.85
CA ALA A 58 -2.36 7.67 11.92
C ALA A 58 -1.39 8.43 12.84
N GLU A 59 -0.44 9.17 12.27
CA GLU A 59 0.52 9.99 13.02
C GLU A 59 -0.18 11.10 13.80
N ARG A 60 -1.19 11.75 13.20
CA ARG A 60 -2.01 12.75 13.89
C ARG A 60 -2.71 12.15 15.12
N ARG A 61 -3.30 10.95 14.99
CA ARG A 61 -3.96 10.26 16.11
C ARG A 61 -2.98 9.80 17.17
N ALA A 62 -1.79 9.33 16.78
CA ALA A 62 -0.75 8.93 17.72
C ALA A 62 -0.27 10.11 18.56
N GLY A 63 -0.05 11.29 17.96
CA GLY A 63 0.31 12.51 18.69
C GLY A 63 -0.77 12.96 19.68
N LEU A 64 -2.05 12.78 19.33
CA LEU A 64 -3.16 13.04 20.27
C LEU A 64 -3.21 12.04 21.44
N ALA A 65 -2.87 10.78 21.19
CA ALA A 65 -2.85 9.75 22.22
C ALA A 65 -1.68 9.92 23.20
N ASP A 66 -0.54 10.41 22.71
CA ASP A 66 0.65 10.67 23.53
C ASP A 66 0.44 11.87 24.48
N GLY A 67 -0.20 12.95 24.02
CA GLY A 67 -0.54 14.10 24.85
C GLY A 67 -1.70 13.89 25.85
N SER A 68 -2.36 12.74 25.81
CA SER A 68 -3.43 12.38 26.75
C SER A 68 -2.96 11.44 27.89
N ARG A 69 -1.69 11.04 27.90
CA ARG A 69 -1.02 10.36 29.03
C ARG A 69 -0.26 11.35 29.90
#